data_AF-A0A5B7VAP0-F1
#
_entry.id   AF-A0A5B7VAP0-F1
#
_cell.length_a   1.000
_cell.length_b   1.000
_cell.length_c   1.000
_cell.angle_alpha   90.00
_cell.angle_beta   90.00
_cell.angle_gamma   90.00
#
_symmetry.space_group_name_H-M   'P 1'
#
loop_
_entity.id
_entity.type
_entity.pdbx_description
1 polymer ?
#
loop_
_entity_poly.entity_id
_entity_poly.type
_entity_poly.pdbx_seq_one_letter_code
_entity_poly.pdbx_strand_id
1 'polypeptide(L)' 'MYVLRTGVTWRDVPAETVGCSGVRAWRRLRDWTEAGVWPRPHAALLSELRRADL' A
#
# COMPACT_ATOMS: atom_id res chain seq x y z
N MET A 1 4.30 2.97 -4.10
CA MET A 1 4.30 1.56 -3.67
C MET A 1 5.62 1.27 -2.93
N TYR A 2 5.76 1.69 -1.66
CA TYR A 2 7.06 1.64 -0.96
C TYR A 2 7.38 0.22 -0.48
N VAL A 3 6.59 -0.31 0.45
CA VAL A 3 6.78 -1.64 1.08
C VAL A 3 6.90 -2.77 0.04
N LEU A 4 6.06 -2.79 -0.98
CA LEU A 4 6.09 -3.85 -2.00
C LEU A 4 7.31 -3.77 -2.92
N ARG A 5 7.92 -2.59 -3.07
CA ARG A 5 9.11 -2.39 -3.91
C ARG A 5 10.41 -2.58 -3.14
N THR A 6 10.44 -2.12 -1.90
CA THR A 6 11.66 -2.10 -1.08
C THR A 6 11.78 -3.29 -0.12
N GLY A 7 10.67 -3.99 0.15
CA GLY A 7 10.64 -5.12 1.08
C GLY A 7 10.81 -4.74 2.55
N VAL A 8 10.85 -3.44 2.88
CA VAL A 8 10.99 -3.00 4.28
C VAL A 8 9.73 -3.31 5.09
N THR A 9 9.89 -3.43 6.41
CA THR A 9 8.73 -3.58 7.29
C THR A 9 7.92 -2.29 7.35
N TRP A 10 6.63 -2.38 7.69
CA TRP A 10 5.77 -1.20 7.88
C TRP A 10 6.27 -0.22 8.94
N ARG A 11 7.10 -0.68 9.90
CA ARG A 11 7.65 0.17 10.95
C ARG A 11 8.82 1.04 10.43
N ASP A 12 9.48 0.58 9.37
CA ASP A 12 10.68 1.21 8.80
C ASP A 12 10.35 2.06 7.56
N VAL A 13 9.06 2.27 7.25
CA VAL A 13 8.64 3.13 6.15
C VAL A 13 8.87 4.60 6.53
N PRO A 14 9.66 5.36 5.74
CA PRO A 14 9.93 6.77 6.00
C PRO A 14 8.67 7.62 5.78
N ALA A 15 8.19 8.25 6.87
CA ALA A 15 6.93 8.98 6.86
C ALA A 15 7.01 10.24 6.00
N GLU A 16 8.17 10.87 5.92
CA GLU A 16 8.46 12.04 5.09
C GLU A 16 8.34 11.75 3.59
N THR A 17 8.64 10.51 3.15
CA THR A 17 8.55 10.12 1.74
C THR A 17 7.13 9.66 1.39
N VAL A 18 6.46 8.96 2.31
CA VAL A 18 5.13 8.36 2.08
C VAL A 18 3.97 9.27 2.51
N GLY A 19 4.26 10.35 3.25
CA GLY A 19 3.28 11.30 3.79
C GLY A 19 2.54 10.80 5.04
N CYS A 20 2.85 9.58 5.51
CA CYS A 20 2.35 9.04 6.78
C CYS A 20 3.25 7.89 7.26
N SER A 21 3.15 7.53 8.55
CA SER A 21 3.88 6.36 9.06
C SER A 21 3.33 5.07 8.43
N GLY A 22 4.22 4.13 8.11
CA GLY A 22 3.81 2.85 7.53
C GLY A 22 2.86 2.06 8.44
N VAL A 23 2.99 2.18 9.76
CA VAL A 23 2.05 1.56 10.73
C VAL A 23 0.62 2.10 10.57
N ARG A 24 0.42 3.41 10.32
CA ARG A 24 -0.91 3.98 10.07
C ARG A 24 -1.47 3.50 8.72
N ALA A 25 -0.63 3.47 7.68
CA ALA A 25 -1.00 2.95 6.38
C ALA A 25 -1.43 1.47 6.44
N TRP A 26 -0.68 0.63 7.17
CA TRP A 26 -1.02 -0.77 7.38
C TRP A 26 -2.35 -0.96 8.09
N ARG A 27 -2.61 -0.20 9.16
CA ARG A 27 -3.90 -0.27 9.88
C ARG A 27 -5.06 0.02 8.93
N ARG A 28 -4.94 1.10 8.13
CA ARG A 28 -5.97 1.43 7.14
C ARG A 28 -6.17 0.34 6.10
N LEU A 29 -5.08 -0.24 5.59
CA LEU A 29 -5.14 -1.34 4.63
C LEU A 29 -5.85 -2.57 5.24
N ARG A 30 -5.56 -2.88 6.50
CA ARG A 30 -6.24 -3.95 7.24
C ARG A 30 -7.72 -3.68 7.38
N ASP A 31 -8.11 -2.48 7.80
CA ASP A 31 -9.52 -2.09 7.96
C ASP A 31 -10.29 -2.21 6.63
N TRP A 32 -9.68 -1.84 5.51
CA TRP A 32 -10.27 -2.02 4.18
C TRP A 32 -10.38 -3.49 3.75
N THR A 33 -9.43 -4.32 4.19
CA THR A 33 -9.45 -5.75 3.92
C THR A 33 -10.57 -6.42 4.72
N GLU A 34 -10.69 -6.09 6.00
CA GLU A 34 -11.76 -6.58 6.89
C GLU A 34 -13.15 -6.12 6.43
N ALA A 35 -13.26 -4.88 5.93
CA ALA A 35 -14.50 -4.36 5.34
C ALA A 35 -14.80 -4.92 3.93
N GLY A 36 -13.91 -5.72 3.35
CA GLY A 36 -14.10 -6.31 2.01
C GLY A 36 -14.03 -5.31 0.85
N VAL A 37 -13.63 -4.05 1.09
CA VAL A 37 -13.57 -3.01 0.06
C VAL A 37 -12.25 -2.99 -0.70
N TRP A 38 -11.24 -3.70 -0.22
CA TRP A 38 -9.89 -3.74 -0.83
C TRP A 38 -9.79 -4.34 -2.25
N PRO A 39 -10.54 -5.39 -2.65
CA PRO A 39 -10.33 -6.07 -3.93
C PRO A 39 -10.45 -5.16 -5.16
N ARG A 40 -11.41 -4.23 -5.18
CA ARG A 40 -11.64 -3.30 -6.29
C ARG A 40 -10.49 -2.31 -6.49
N PRO A 41 -10.08 -1.50 -5.48
CA PRO A 41 -8.94 -0.61 -5.61
C PRO A 41 -7.62 -1.36 -5.83
N HIS A 42 -7.46 -2.57 -5.26
CA HIS A 42 -6.30 -3.41 -5.52
C HIS A 42 -6.18 -3.79 -7.00
N ALA A 43 -7.27 -4.26 -7.63
CA ALA A 43 -7.27 -4.61 -9.04
C ALA A 43 -6.99 -3.40 -9.95
N ALA A 44 -7.55 -2.23 -9.62
CA ALA A 44 -7.25 -0.99 -10.32
C ALA A 44 -5.77 -0.61 -10.21
N LEU A 45 -5.20 -0.66 -9.00
CA LEU A 45 -3.79 -0.39 -8.75
C LEU A 45 -2.88 -1.34 -9.54
N LEU A 46 -3.18 -2.64 -9.56
CA LEU A 46 -2.41 -3.61 -10.35
C LEU A 46 -2.51 -3.33 -11.85
N SER A 47 -3.67 -2.86 -12.33
CA SER A 47 -3.85 -2.47 -13.72
C SER A 47 -2.98 -1.26 -14.09
N GLU A 48 -2.91 -0.26 -13.21
CA GLU A 48 -2.02 0.90 -13.38
C GLU A 48 -0.54 0.49 -13.37
N LEU A 49 -0.14 -0.38 -12.45
CA LEU A 49 1.26 -0.84 -12.35
C LEU A 49 1.69 -1.61 -13.59
N ARG A 50 0.86 -2.54 -14.08
CA ARG A 50 1.11 -3.26 -15.33
C ARG A 50 1.22 -2.31 -16.53
N ARG A 51 0.44 -1.22 -16.55
CA ARG A 51 0.53 -0.20 -17.60
C ARG A 51 1.78 0.67 -17.48
N ALA A 52 2.30 0.85 -16.28
CA ALA A 52 3.53 1.59 -16.02
C ALA A 52 4.81 0.75 -16.22
N ASP A 53 4.68 -0.53 -16.60
CA ASP A 53 5.78 -1.52 -16.67
C ASP A 53 6.58 -1.61 -15.36
N LEU A 54 5.87 -1.53 -14.24
CA LEU A 54 6.40 -1.57 -12.86
C LEU A 54 6.03 -2.85 -12.11
#